data_AF-A0A059WUT7-F1
#
_entry.id   AF-A0A059WUT7-F1
#
_cell.length_a   1.000
_cell.length_b   1.000
_cell.length_c   1.000
_cell.angle_alpha   90.00
_cell.angle_beta   90.00
_cell.angle_gamma   90.00
#
_symmetry.space_group_name_H-M   'P 1'
#
loop_
_entity.id
_entity.type
_entity.pdbx_description
1 polymer ?
#
loop_
_entity_poly.entity_id
_entity_poly.type
_entity_poly.pdbx_seq_one_letter_code
_entity_poly.pdbx_strand_id
1 'polypeptide(L)'
;MMFVRLLSILVVVAALIGCQSARGRRERPAPLVLEVAATVETEPMKTGGDSADDTTLWLDPSDPSRSLIIGTNKQRGLAVYDLSGREIQFLPDGRMNNVDHRDGFTLGDKKVSLVTASNRSNDSIAVYAITAETRKLENVA
;
A
#
# COMPACT_ATOMS: atom_id res chain seq x y z
N MET A 1 -60.74 -42.31 -18.38
CA MET A 1 -60.09 -40.97 -18.28
C MET A 1 -59.25 -40.74 -17.02
N MET A 2 -59.07 -41.74 -16.13
CA MET A 2 -58.26 -41.61 -14.90
C MET A 2 -56.86 -42.27 -15.02
N PHE A 3 -56.73 -43.33 -15.82
CA PHE A 3 -55.46 -44.05 -16.05
C PHE A 3 -54.43 -43.25 -16.88
N VAL A 4 -54.87 -42.44 -17.84
CA VAL A 4 -53.97 -41.61 -18.66
C VAL A 4 -53.34 -40.48 -17.83
N ARG A 5 -54.05 -39.97 -16.81
CA ARG A 5 -53.55 -38.91 -15.92
C ARG A 5 -52.47 -39.39 -14.95
N LEU A 6 -52.51 -40.64 -14.49
CA LEU A 6 -51.46 -41.20 -13.61
C LEU A 6 -50.14 -41.47 -14.36
N LEU A 7 -50.20 -41.90 -15.63
CA LEU A 7 -49.00 -42.15 -16.43
C LEU A 7 -48.26 -40.84 -16.77
N SER A 8 -48.99 -39.73 -16.94
CA SER A 8 -48.41 -38.39 -17.18
C SER A 8 -47.66 -37.83 -15.98
N ILE A 9 -48.09 -38.13 -14.75
CA ILE A 9 -47.46 -37.63 -13.52
C ILE A 9 -46.13 -38.36 -13.26
N LEU A 10 -46.05 -39.66 -13.56
CA LEU A 10 -44.84 -40.45 -13.33
C LEU A 10 -43.67 -40.07 -14.26
N VAL A 11 -43.97 -39.68 -15.51
CA VAL A 11 -42.96 -39.24 -16.50
C VAL A 11 -42.37 -37.86 -16.13
N VAL A 12 -43.17 -36.96 -15.55
CA VAL A 12 -42.71 -35.63 -15.13
C VAL A 12 -41.80 -35.70 -13.90
N VAL A 13 -42.06 -36.62 -12.97
CA VAL A 13 -41.20 -36.80 -11.78
C VAL A 13 -39.84 -37.40 -12.15
N ALA A 14 -39.80 -38.36 -13.09
CA ALA A 14 -38.53 -38.95 -13.56
C ALA A 14 -37.66 -37.93 -14.33
N ALA A 15 -38.28 -37.00 -15.07
CA ALA A 15 -37.56 -35.96 -15.82
C ALA A 15 -36.91 -34.87 -14.92
N LEU A 16 -37.39 -34.70 -13.68
CA LEU A 16 -36.85 -33.70 -12.73
C LEU A 16 -35.66 -34.21 -11.89
N ILE A 17 -35.41 -35.52 -11.86
CA ILE A 17 -34.30 -36.12 -11.08
C ILE A 17 -32.99 -36.17 -11.90
N GLY A 18 -33.08 -36.11 -13.23
CA GLY A 18 -31.95 -36.30 -14.15
C GLY A 18 -30.93 -35.16 -14.26
N CYS A 19 -31.13 -34.02 -13.58
CA CYS A 19 -30.27 -32.82 -13.72
C CYS A 19 -29.37 -32.54 -12.51
N GLN A 20 -29.07 -33.54 -11.67
CA GLN A 20 -27.97 -33.46 -10.71
C GLN A 20 -26.75 -34.21 -11.25
N SER A 21 -26.20 -33.74 -12.38
CA SER A 21 -24.78 -33.96 -12.61
C SER A 21 -24.05 -33.19 -11.53
N ALA A 22 -23.55 -33.92 -10.53
CA ALA A 22 -22.55 -33.43 -9.60
C ALA A 22 -21.37 -32.94 -10.44
N ARG A 23 -21.35 -31.63 -10.76
CA ARG A 23 -20.11 -30.97 -11.14
C ARG A 23 -19.23 -31.10 -9.92
N GLY A 24 -18.41 -32.15 -9.88
CA GLY A 24 -17.34 -32.26 -8.91
C GLY A 24 -16.59 -30.94 -8.97
N ARG A 25 -16.70 -30.13 -7.91
CA ARG A 25 -15.80 -29.00 -7.74
C ARG A 25 -14.43 -29.65 -7.74
N ARG A 26 -13.67 -29.41 -8.81
CA ARG A 26 -12.25 -29.73 -8.83
C ARG A 26 -11.66 -28.87 -7.73
N GLU A 27 -11.45 -29.45 -6.55
CA GLU A 27 -10.72 -28.79 -5.47
C GLU A 27 -9.37 -28.44 -6.06
N ARG A 28 -9.17 -27.16 -6.36
CA ARG A 28 -7.82 -26.68 -6.65
C ARG A 28 -7.05 -26.88 -5.34
N PRO A 29 -5.89 -27.56 -5.37
CA PRO A 29 -5.04 -27.56 -4.20
C PRO A 29 -4.86 -26.12 -3.75
N ALA A 30 -4.98 -25.89 -2.44
CA ALA A 30 -4.77 -24.57 -1.89
C ALA A 30 -3.42 -24.05 -2.41
N PRO A 31 -3.34 -22.80 -2.87
CA PRO A 31 -2.08 -22.25 -3.31
C PRO A 31 -1.06 -22.40 -2.19
N LEU A 32 0.16 -22.81 -2.53
CA LEU A 32 1.27 -22.80 -1.59
C LEU A 32 1.44 -21.36 -1.08
N VAL A 33 1.20 -21.15 0.21
CA VAL A 33 1.46 -19.85 0.86
C VAL A 33 2.85 -19.92 1.45
N LEU A 34 3.78 -19.16 0.87
CA LEU A 34 5.11 -18.96 1.43
C LEU A 34 5.04 -17.80 2.43
N GLU A 35 5.54 -18.03 3.64
CA GLU A 35 5.67 -17.01 4.66
C GLU A 35 7.07 -16.40 4.60
N VAL A 36 7.16 -15.08 4.65
CA VAL A 36 8.42 -14.34 4.74
C VAL A 36 8.40 -13.49 6.00
N ALA A 37 9.47 -13.57 6.80
CA ALA A 37 9.63 -12.74 7.98
C ALA A 37 10.30 -11.42 7.61
N ALA A 38 9.84 -10.32 8.20
CA ALA A 38 10.57 -9.06 8.15
C ALA A 38 11.89 -9.19 8.93
N THR A 39 12.95 -8.55 8.43
CA THR A 39 14.25 -8.46 9.12
C THR A 39 14.38 -7.21 9.99
N VAL A 40 13.62 -6.15 9.68
CA VAL A 40 13.64 -4.85 10.35
C VAL A 40 12.24 -4.25 10.30
N GLU A 41 11.88 -3.47 11.31
CA GLU A 41 10.68 -2.62 11.36
C GLU A 41 11.08 -1.19 11.78
N THR A 42 10.31 -0.19 11.38
CA THR A 42 10.55 1.20 11.80
C THR A 42 10.13 1.41 13.25
N GLU A 43 10.73 2.40 13.92
CA GLU A 43 10.22 2.92 15.18
C GLU A 43 8.73 3.30 15.02
N PRO A 44 7.88 2.99 16.03
CA PRO A 44 6.45 3.28 15.94
C PRO A 44 6.17 4.77 15.78
N MET A 45 5.12 5.10 15.02
CA MET A 45 4.61 6.46 14.94
C MET A 45 4.26 6.98 16.35
N LYS A 46 4.64 8.22 16.65
CA LYS A 46 4.37 8.88 17.94
C LYS A 46 2.89 9.22 18.17
N THR A 47 2.04 9.01 17.16
CA THR A 47 0.58 9.14 17.27
C THR A 47 -0.09 7.78 17.37
N GLY A 48 -1.12 7.70 18.20
CA GLY A 48 -1.94 6.51 18.35
C GLY A 48 -2.93 6.31 17.20
N GLY A 49 -3.52 5.12 17.16
CA GLY A 49 -4.53 4.74 16.18
C GLY A 49 -3.97 4.62 14.76
N ASP A 50 -4.86 4.81 13.79
CA ASP A 50 -4.57 4.65 12.37
C ASP A 50 -3.71 5.83 11.85
N SER A 51 -2.39 5.70 11.97
CA SER A 51 -1.42 6.79 11.73
C SER A 51 -0.50 6.55 10.53
N ALA A 52 0.17 5.40 10.45
CA ALA A 52 1.04 5.06 9.33
C ALA A 52 0.17 4.57 8.14
N ASP A 53 0.42 5.07 6.93
CA ASP A 53 -0.44 4.78 5.76
C ASP A 53 0.36 4.35 4.52
N ASP A 54 1.33 5.16 4.09
CA ASP A 54 2.08 4.96 2.85
C ASP A 54 3.57 5.25 3.03
N THR A 55 4.41 4.68 2.15
CA THR A 55 5.86 4.89 2.20
C THR A 55 6.51 4.89 0.82
N THR A 56 7.62 5.63 0.71
CA THR A 56 8.54 5.59 -0.42
C THR A 56 9.98 5.40 0.07
N LEU A 57 10.81 4.73 -0.73
CA LEU A 57 12.23 4.50 -0.43
C LEU A 57 13.10 5.33 -1.36
N TRP A 58 13.87 6.24 -0.81
CA TRP A 58 14.89 6.96 -1.56
C TRP A 58 16.22 6.23 -1.46
N LEU A 59 16.80 5.89 -2.61
CA LEU A 59 18.12 5.30 -2.72
C LEU A 59 19.18 6.40 -2.77
N ASP A 60 20.08 6.43 -1.78
CA ASP A 60 21.23 7.34 -1.84
C ASP A 60 22.19 6.84 -2.94
N PRO A 61 22.43 7.62 -4.01
CA PRO A 61 23.24 7.18 -5.14
C PRO A 61 24.74 7.11 -4.81
N SER A 62 25.19 7.75 -3.73
CA SER A 62 26.58 7.74 -3.29
C SER A 62 26.88 6.58 -2.34
N ASP A 63 25.90 6.17 -1.54
CA ASP A 63 26.03 5.11 -0.55
C ASP A 63 24.66 4.51 -0.22
N PRO A 64 24.29 3.36 -0.79
CA PRO A 64 23.00 2.71 -0.55
C PRO A 64 22.68 2.44 0.92
N SER A 65 23.68 2.33 1.80
CA SER A 65 23.44 2.13 3.24
C SER A 65 22.84 3.36 3.94
N ARG A 66 22.95 4.54 3.31
CA ARG A 66 22.40 5.83 3.76
C ARG A 66 21.02 6.14 3.21
N SER A 67 20.43 5.23 2.44
CA SER A 67 19.07 5.35 1.92
C SER A 67 18.05 5.65 3.01
N LEU A 68 16.90 6.17 2.58
CA LEU A 68 15.85 6.63 3.47
C LEU A 68 14.53 5.92 3.18
N ILE A 69 13.82 5.60 4.25
CA ILE A 69 12.40 5.26 4.19
C ILE A 69 11.65 6.51 4.61
N ILE A 70 10.74 6.98 3.77
CA ILE A 70 9.91 8.15 4.05
C ILE A 70 8.48 7.65 4.15
N GLY A 71 7.84 7.87 5.30
CA GLY A 71 6.48 7.40 5.57
C GLY A 71 5.54 8.55 5.88
N THR A 72 4.28 8.41 5.50
CA THR A 72 3.23 9.33 5.95
C THR A 72 2.77 8.96 7.35
N ASN A 73 2.72 9.97 8.21
CA ASN A 73 1.83 9.96 9.36
C ASN A 73 0.57 10.71 8.93
N LYS A 74 -0.49 9.99 8.56
CA LYS A 74 -1.66 10.62 7.92
C LYS A 74 -2.43 11.61 8.79
N GLN A 75 -2.11 11.63 10.08
CA GLN A 75 -2.67 12.56 11.05
C GLN A 75 -1.79 13.81 11.25
N ARG A 76 -0.48 13.75 10.96
CA ARG A 76 0.48 14.75 11.44
C ARG A 76 1.59 15.18 10.48
N GLY A 77 1.91 14.43 9.43
CA GLY A 77 2.92 14.85 8.46
C GLY A 77 3.76 13.72 7.88
N LEU A 78 5.07 13.93 7.75
CA LEU A 78 6.03 12.95 7.20
C LEU A 78 7.07 12.54 8.24
N ALA A 79 7.37 11.26 8.32
CA ALA A 79 8.47 10.70 9.09
C ALA A 79 9.55 10.17 8.14
N VAL A 80 10.81 10.44 8.47
CA VAL A 80 11.98 9.98 7.71
C VAL A 80 12.77 9.05 8.61
N TYR A 81 13.04 7.85 8.11
CA TYR A 81 13.76 6.80 8.80
C TYR A 81 15.02 6.42 8.03
N ASP A 82 16.05 5.98 8.76
CA ASP A 82 17.14 5.23 8.16
C ASP A 82 16.77 3.76 7.94
N LEU A 83 17.64 3.00 7.26
CA LEU A 83 17.40 1.57 6.97
C LEU A 83 17.40 0.65 8.21
N SER A 84 17.81 1.14 9.38
CA SER A 84 17.68 0.42 10.65
C SER A 84 16.31 0.62 11.29
N GLY A 85 15.46 1.46 10.70
CA GLY A 85 14.13 1.77 11.19
C GLY A 85 14.08 2.96 12.16
N ARG A 86 15.22 3.60 12.48
CA ARG A 86 15.25 4.73 13.41
C ARG A 86 14.74 6.02 12.76
N GLU A 87 13.85 6.74 13.44
CA GLU A 87 13.38 8.05 12.98
C GLU A 87 14.53 9.07 13.06
N ILE A 88 14.87 9.70 11.93
CA ILE A 88 15.93 10.72 11.84
C ILE A 88 15.37 12.13 11.63
N GLN A 89 14.11 12.23 11.20
CA GLN A 89 13.38 13.49 11.07
C GLN A 89 11.88 13.24 11.13
N PHE A 90 11.15 14.15 11.75
CA PHE A 90 9.71 14.25 11.64
C PHE A 90 9.33 15.66 11.18
N LEU A 91 8.48 15.77 10.16
CA LEU A 91 7.93 17.01 9.64
C LEU A 91 6.45 17.11 10.04
N PRO A 92 6.06 17.95 11.01
CA PRO A 92 4.68 18.09 11.45
C PRO A 92 3.84 18.96 10.50
N ASP A 93 3.75 18.58 9.22
CA ASP A 93 3.22 19.42 8.14
C ASP A 93 1.79 19.06 7.70
N GLY A 94 0.90 18.90 8.68
CA GLY A 94 -0.53 18.69 8.42
C GLY A 94 -0.92 17.25 8.13
N ARG A 95 -2.05 17.07 7.45
CA ARG A 95 -2.73 15.78 7.29
C ARG A 95 -2.37 15.13 5.96
N MET A 96 -1.13 14.64 5.88
CA MET A 96 -0.65 13.91 4.71
C MET A 96 -1.47 12.63 4.47
N ASN A 97 -1.41 12.04 3.27
CA ASN A 97 -1.98 10.70 3.05
C ASN A 97 -1.00 9.76 2.35
N ASN A 98 -0.67 10.03 1.09
CA ASN A 98 0.26 9.23 0.31
C ASN A 98 1.52 10.04 -0.01
N VAL A 99 2.62 9.33 -0.25
CA VAL A 99 3.93 9.93 -0.54
C VAL A 99 4.61 9.18 -1.67
N ASP A 100 5.21 9.91 -2.59
CA ASP A 100 6.13 9.34 -3.59
C ASP A 100 7.33 10.27 -3.75
N HIS A 101 8.41 9.75 -4.32
CA HIS A 101 9.58 10.55 -4.67
C HIS A 101 10.01 10.32 -6.12
N ARG A 102 10.66 11.33 -6.71
CA ARG A 102 11.26 11.26 -8.05
C ARG A 102 12.59 12.00 -8.09
N ASP A 103 13.60 11.34 -8.65
CA ASP A 103 14.94 11.89 -8.82
C ASP A 103 15.05 12.78 -10.05
N GLY A 104 16.11 13.60 -10.07
CA GLY A 104 16.52 14.33 -11.27
C GLY A 104 15.62 15.52 -11.65
N PHE A 105 14.79 15.99 -10.72
CA PHE A 105 14.02 17.22 -10.91
C PHE A 105 14.95 18.43 -10.92
N THR A 106 14.72 19.38 -11.83
CA THR A 106 15.49 20.64 -11.88
C THR A 106 14.84 21.69 -10.98
N LEU A 107 15.47 22.02 -9.85
CA LEU A 107 15.06 23.10 -8.95
C LEU A 107 16.11 24.22 -9.00
N GLY A 108 15.80 25.30 -9.73
CA GLY A 108 16.81 26.30 -10.09
C GLY A 108 17.95 25.66 -10.90
N ASP A 109 19.18 25.86 -10.47
CA ASP A 109 20.38 25.28 -11.11
C ASP A 109 20.76 23.90 -10.56
N LYS A 110 19.95 23.31 -9.67
CA LYS A 110 20.24 22.03 -9.01
C LYS A 110 19.34 20.90 -9.50
N LYS A 111 19.91 19.71 -9.59
CA LYS A 111 19.14 18.45 -9.72
C LYS A 111 18.88 17.89 -8.34
N VAL A 112 17.62 17.65 -8.00
CA VAL A 112 17.20 17.16 -6.68
C VAL A 112 16.27 15.96 -6.80
N SER A 113 16.21 15.16 -5.73
CA SER A 113 15.14 14.21 -5.50
C SER A 113 13.98 14.94 -4.84
N LEU A 114 12.84 15.05 -5.54
CA LEU A 114 11.62 15.59 -4.97
C LEU A 114 10.85 14.51 -4.24
N VAL A 115 10.29 14.87 -3.10
CA VAL A 115 9.31 14.08 -2.35
C VAL A 115 8.03 14.87 -2.34
N THR A 116 6.93 14.22 -2.74
CA THR A 116 5.62 14.86 -2.78
C THR A 116 4.61 14.07 -2.00
N ALA A 117 3.73 14.75 -1.27
CA ALA A 117 2.66 14.13 -0.52
C ALA A 117 1.33 14.87 -0.70
N SER A 118 0.23 14.14 -0.74
CA SER A 118 -1.11 14.76 -0.71
C SER A 118 -1.41 15.29 0.68
N ASN A 119 -1.78 16.57 0.80
CA ASN A 119 -2.06 17.24 2.06
C ASN A 119 -3.54 17.62 2.16
N ARG A 120 -4.26 16.92 3.03
CA ARG A 120 -5.70 17.14 3.27
C ARG A 120 -5.99 18.29 4.22
N SER A 121 -4.97 18.91 4.81
CA SER A 121 -5.18 20.11 5.65
C SER A 121 -5.61 21.32 4.82
N ASN A 122 -5.23 21.36 3.55
CA ASN A 122 -5.42 22.51 2.65
C ASN A 122 -5.65 22.09 1.19
N ASP A 123 -6.05 20.83 0.96
CA ASP A 123 -6.32 20.24 -0.37
C ASP A 123 -5.22 20.51 -1.41
N SER A 124 -3.96 20.24 -1.02
CA SER A 124 -2.77 20.54 -1.83
C SER A 124 -1.83 19.35 -1.99
N ILE A 125 -0.76 19.56 -2.77
CA ILE A 125 0.41 18.67 -2.80
C ILE A 125 1.55 19.40 -2.10
N ALA A 126 2.04 18.83 -1.00
CA ALA A 126 3.26 19.29 -0.35
C ALA A 126 4.47 18.80 -1.15
N VAL A 127 5.49 19.66 -1.28
CA VAL A 127 6.68 19.38 -2.09
C VAL A 127 7.94 19.66 -1.27
N TYR A 128 8.80 18.65 -1.19
CA TYR A 128 10.07 18.71 -0.49
C TYR A 128 11.20 18.26 -1.41
N ALA A 129 12.42 18.71 -1.13
CA ALA A 129 13.64 18.16 -1.70
C ALA A 129 14.40 17.36 -0.63
N ILE A 130 15.07 16.29 -1.05
CA ILE A 130 16.02 15.55 -0.20
C ILE A 130 17.37 16.25 -0.28
N THR A 131 17.91 16.65 0.86
CA THR A 131 19.30 17.12 0.98
C THR A 131 20.18 15.93 1.33
N ALA A 132 20.94 15.42 0.34
CA ALA A 132 21.72 14.18 0.48
C ALA A 132 22.77 14.24 1.60
N GLU A 133 23.36 15.42 1.83
CA GLU A 133 24.38 15.63 2.85
C GLU A 133 23.81 15.47 4.26
N THR A 134 22.62 16.01 4.50
CA THR A 134 21.97 16.02 5.82
C THR A 134 20.99 14.86 6.00
N ARG A 135 20.62 14.19 4.91
CA ARG A 135 19.59 13.14 4.86
C ARG A 135 18.24 13.64 5.40
N LYS A 136 17.87 14.87 5.04
CA LYS A 136 16.63 15.52 5.48
C LYS A 136 15.80 16.01 4.31
N LEU A 137 14.50 16.13 4.58
CA LEU A 137 13.53 16.79 3.72
C LEU A 137 13.46 18.29 4.04
N GLU A 138 13.51 19.10 2.99
CA GLU A 138 13.34 20.56 3.04
C GLU A 138 12.15 20.97 2.18
N ASN A 139 11.24 21.80 2.70
CA ASN A 139 10.11 22.31 1.93
C ASN A 139 10.62 23.24 0.82
N VAL A 140 10.09 23.08 -0.40
CA VAL A 140 10.49 23.86 -1.59
C VAL A 140 9.30 24.46 -2.35
N ALA A 141 8.10 24.48 -1.74
CA ALA A 141 6.88 25.02 -2.32
C ALA A 141 5.89 25.50 -1.23
#